data_AF-A0A7X8UR47-F1
#
_entry.id   AF-A0A7X8UR47-F1
#
_cell.length_a   1.000
_cell.length_b   1.000
_cell.length_c   1.000
_cell.angle_alpha   90.00
_cell.angle_beta   90.00
_cell.angle_gamma   90.00
#
_symmetry.space_group_name_H-M   'P 1'
#
loop_
_entity.id
_entity.type
_entity.pdbx_description
1 polymer ?
#
loop_
_entity_poly.entity_id
_entity_poly.type
_entity_poly.pdbx_seq_one_letter_code
_entity_poly.pdbx_strand_id
1 'polypeptide(L)'
;MKDLSSEVPRDQEWITVEGFERQVRRSETRMLPCRGITCGPQYHWFGYYDKFQTDPTDRFVLSMRADFEGRTPQPEDYIEVGMIDTHQKNAWIPLGRSKAWNWQQGCMLQWLPQSPSKVLWNDRVSNRFVCRIRDVFTGDESVIDCPIYHVHPDGKAAVCLDYSRIQSVRLGYGYAGLPDPQQEILRPDKSCMEILDLTTGRRQGLFSVADIANGYPYQDAVEDDDKHYFIHAQWSPDGSRFLFLHCWSSISGRFPDFNTRMFTASADGGDIRLVTDKPLISHFVWHSPRTICIWREDGFKMFADDGSGVETTVYHAPNGHQSFLPGGEWMIADSYADPTGFQNLYLYNLRTAQVMPIGRYFLPADCRGEFRCDLHPRLTRSGRTLLLDTVHGGLGRQMVMVDLPV
;
A
#
# COMPACT_ATOMS: atom_id res chain seq x y z
N MET A 1 20.70 10.95 11.60
CA MET A 1 19.43 10.59 10.93
C MET A 1 19.75 9.49 9.93
N LYS A 2 19.02 8.39 9.89
CA LYS A 2 19.26 7.31 8.91
C LYS A 2 19.03 7.89 7.51
N ASP A 3 19.98 7.69 6.58
CA ASP A 3 19.79 8.10 5.19
C ASP A 3 18.88 7.08 4.50
N LEU A 4 17.66 7.49 4.15
CA LEU A 4 16.67 6.64 3.48
C LEU A 4 16.70 6.79 1.96
N SER A 5 17.53 7.71 1.44
CA SER A 5 17.61 8.01 0.00
C SER A 5 18.34 6.91 -0.79
N SER A 6 19.03 6.00 -0.12
CA SER A 6 19.75 4.88 -0.73
C SER A 6 19.23 3.51 -0.30
N GLU A 7 18.25 3.45 0.60
CA GLU A 7 17.76 2.19 1.15
C GLU A 7 16.82 1.50 0.16
N VAL A 8 17.30 0.47 -0.54
CA VAL A 8 16.48 -0.40 -1.38
C VAL A 8 16.36 -1.74 -0.66
N PRO A 9 15.19 -2.07 -0.09
CA PRO A 9 14.95 -3.39 0.48
C PRO A 9 15.20 -4.48 -0.57
N ARG A 10 15.77 -5.61 -0.15
CA ARG A 10 16.19 -6.69 -1.06
C ARG A 10 15.09 -7.22 -1.97
N ASP A 11 13.86 -7.25 -1.48
CA ASP A 11 12.69 -7.65 -2.26
C ASP A 11 12.35 -6.67 -3.38
N GLN A 12 12.83 -5.43 -3.33
CA GLN A 12 12.62 -4.40 -4.36
C GLN A 12 13.73 -4.35 -5.42
N GLU A 13 14.79 -5.13 -5.23
CA GLU A 13 15.85 -5.23 -6.22
C GLU A 13 15.35 -5.97 -7.47
N TRP A 14 15.83 -5.54 -8.63
CA TRP A 14 15.53 -6.23 -9.86
C TRP A 14 16.14 -7.64 -9.86
N ILE A 15 15.29 -8.64 -10.10
CA ILE A 15 15.71 -10.01 -10.36
C ILE A 15 15.48 -10.36 -11.82
N THR A 16 16.41 -11.11 -12.41
CA THR A 16 16.22 -11.64 -13.76
C THR A 16 15.43 -12.94 -13.69
N VAL A 17 14.22 -12.92 -14.24
CA VAL A 17 13.41 -14.12 -14.44
C VAL A 17 13.46 -14.56 -15.90
N GLU A 18 13.72 -15.84 -16.13
CA GLU A 18 13.84 -16.38 -17.48
C GLU A 18 12.58 -16.11 -18.31
N GLY A 19 12.76 -15.52 -19.49
CA GLY A 19 11.66 -15.23 -20.42
C GLY A 19 10.82 -14.00 -20.10
N PHE A 20 10.86 -13.45 -18.87
CA PHE A 20 10.07 -12.28 -18.49
C PHE A 20 10.32 -11.07 -19.40
N GLU A 21 11.59 -10.68 -19.57
CA GLU A 21 11.95 -9.53 -20.40
C GLU A 21 11.49 -9.70 -21.85
N ARG A 22 11.57 -10.93 -22.39
CA ARG A 22 11.08 -11.25 -23.73
C ARG A 22 9.56 -11.14 -23.82
N GLN A 23 8.84 -11.42 -22.74
CA GLN A 23 7.38 -11.26 -22.66
C GLN A 23 6.99 -9.78 -22.59
N VAL A 24 7.65 -8.98 -21.75
CA VAL A 24 7.29 -7.56 -21.53
C VAL A 24 7.86 -6.56 -22.54
N ARG A 25 8.88 -6.96 -23.31
CA ARG A 25 9.53 -6.11 -24.34
C ARG A 25 9.23 -6.56 -25.78
N ARG A 26 8.13 -7.27 -26.02
CA ARG A 26 7.73 -7.70 -27.37
C ARG A 26 7.52 -6.48 -28.28
N SER A 27 8.31 -6.37 -29.33
CA SER A 27 8.24 -5.27 -30.31
C SER A 27 6.88 -5.16 -31.02
N GLU A 28 6.17 -6.28 -31.12
CA GLU A 28 4.84 -6.37 -31.75
C GLU A 28 3.71 -5.87 -30.85
N THR A 29 3.98 -5.67 -29.54
CA THR A 29 2.94 -5.23 -28.60
C THR A 29 2.79 -3.72 -28.64
N ARG A 30 1.59 -3.26 -28.96
CA ARG A 30 1.24 -1.84 -28.87
C ARG A 30 0.98 -1.49 -27.41
N MET A 31 1.86 -0.65 -26.85
CA MET A 31 1.64 -0.06 -25.53
C MET A 31 0.38 0.80 -25.55
N LEU A 32 -0.39 0.76 -24.46
CA LEU A 32 -1.58 1.58 -24.31
C LEU A 32 -1.18 3.03 -24.07
N PRO A 33 -1.93 4.02 -24.63
CA PRO A 33 -1.67 5.42 -24.34
C PRO A 33 -1.96 5.69 -22.86
N CYS A 34 -1.10 6.49 -22.22
CA CYS A 34 -1.39 7.08 -20.92
C CYS A 34 -1.80 8.55 -21.08
N ARG A 35 -2.69 9.02 -20.21
CA ARG A 35 -3.19 10.40 -20.18
C ARG A 35 -2.89 11.01 -18.82
N GLY A 36 -2.13 12.10 -18.79
CA GLY A 36 -1.93 12.88 -17.57
C GLY A 36 -3.24 13.45 -17.03
N ILE A 37 -3.46 13.27 -15.72
CA ILE A 37 -4.59 13.87 -14.99
C ILE A 37 -4.15 14.91 -13.96
N THR A 38 -2.84 15.01 -13.72
CA THR A 38 -2.21 16.10 -12.98
C THR A 38 -1.02 16.65 -13.77
N CYS A 39 -0.54 17.80 -13.35
CA CYS A 39 0.68 18.41 -13.88
C CYS A 39 1.36 19.25 -12.79
N GLY A 40 2.61 19.62 -13.04
CA GLY A 40 3.34 20.56 -12.19
C GLY A 40 2.69 21.96 -12.11
N PRO A 41 3.20 22.83 -11.22
CA PRO A 41 4.50 22.72 -10.56
C PRO A 41 4.51 21.83 -9.30
N GLN A 42 3.35 21.42 -8.77
CA GLN A 42 3.30 20.54 -7.60
C GLN A 42 3.42 19.05 -7.98
N TYR A 43 3.72 18.25 -6.96
CA TYR A 43 3.87 16.80 -7.06
C TYR A 43 2.61 16.10 -6.59
N HIS A 44 2.12 15.15 -7.39
CA HIS A 44 0.83 14.49 -7.21
C HIS A 44 0.96 12.98 -7.22
N TRP A 45 0.34 12.32 -6.25
CA TRP A 45 0.24 10.86 -6.19
C TRP A 45 -0.90 10.41 -5.27
N PHE A 46 -1.16 9.10 -5.23
CA PHE A 46 -2.14 8.51 -4.34
C PHE A 46 -1.53 7.54 -3.32
N GLY A 47 -0.48 6.80 -3.68
CA GLY A 47 0.15 5.82 -2.79
C GLY A 47 -0.39 4.40 -3.00
N TYR A 48 -0.60 3.64 -1.92
CA TYR A 48 -0.90 2.21 -2.00
C TYR A 48 -2.09 1.84 -2.91
N TYR A 49 -1.98 0.67 -3.53
CA TYR A 49 -2.85 0.22 -4.62
C TYR A 49 -4.11 -0.56 -4.16
N ASP A 50 -4.28 -0.74 -2.85
CA ASP A 50 -5.30 -1.57 -2.21
C ASP A 50 -6.54 -0.78 -1.74
N LYS A 51 -6.71 0.46 -2.20
CA LYS A 51 -7.71 1.43 -1.75
C LYS A 51 -8.55 1.95 -2.90
N PHE A 52 -9.81 2.30 -2.62
CA PHE A 52 -10.65 2.97 -3.60
C PHE A 52 -10.18 4.41 -3.83
N GLN A 53 -9.49 4.63 -4.95
CA GLN A 53 -9.07 5.96 -5.39
C GLN A 53 -10.19 6.74 -6.08
N THR A 54 -11.19 6.07 -6.65
CA THR A 54 -12.31 6.72 -7.35
C THR A 54 -13.65 6.62 -6.62
N ASP A 55 -14.50 7.61 -6.89
CA ASP A 55 -15.91 7.56 -6.52
C ASP A 55 -16.63 6.44 -7.29
N PRO A 56 -17.85 6.04 -6.91
CA PRO A 56 -18.61 4.99 -7.59
C PRO A 56 -18.81 5.19 -9.10
N THR A 57 -18.69 6.41 -9.61
CA THR A 57 -18.85 6.74 -11.04
C THR A 57 -17.53 6.80 -11.81
N ASP A 58 -16.39 6.60 -11.15
CA ASP A 58 -15.03 6.76 -11.70
C ASP A 58 -14.67 8.18 -12.20
N ARG A 59 -15.49 9.19 -11.89
CA ARG A 59 -15.28 10.58 -12.31
C ARG A 59 -14.28 11.31 -11.42
N PHE A 60 -14.44 11.20 -10.11
CA PHE A 60 -13.65 11.91 -9.12
C PHE A 60 -12.53 11.01 -8.62
N VAL A 61 -11.30 11.39 -8.95
CA VAL A 61 -10.08 10.64 -8.63
C VAL A 61 -9.39 11.31 -7.44
N LEU A 62 -9.25 10.60 -6.32
CA LEU A 62 -8.51 11.10 -5.16
C LEU A 62 -7.03 11.24 -5.46
N SER A 63 -6.43 12.24 -4.85
CA SER A 63 -5.02 12.54 -5.00
C SER A 63 -4.53 13.39 -3.84
N MET A 64 -3.24 13.28 -3.58
CA MET A 64 -2.51 14.17 -2.70
C MET A 64 -1.62 15.10 -3.51
N ARG A 65 -1.27 16.25 -2.93
CA ARG A 65 -0.40 17.26 -3.54
C ARG A 65 0.64 17.75 -2.54
N ALA A 66 1.91 17.77 -2.95
CA ALA A 66 3.02 18.33 -2.18
C ALA A 66 3.78 19.40 -2.98
N ASP A 67 4.34 20.38 -2.28
CA ASP A 67 5.11 21.49 -2.87
C ASP A 67 6.61 21.17 -3.00
N PHE A 68 7.05 20.00 -2.54
CA PHE A 68 8.44 19.56 -2.58
C PHE A 68 8.53 18.05 -2.84
N GLU A 69 9.69 17.57 -3.27
CA GLU A 69 10.06 16.15 -3.34
C GLU A 69 11.52 15.97 -2.87
N GLY A 70 12.01 14.73 -2.77
CA GLY A 70 13.42 14.43 -2.53
C GLY A 70 13.93 14.62 -1.09
N ARG A 71 13.02 14.74 -0.10
CA ARG A 71 13.36 14.74 1.33
C ARG A 71 12.30 14.07 2.18
N THR A 72 12.69 13.50 3.32
CA THR A 72 11.77 12.94 4.31
C THR A 72 10.85 14.03 4.88
N PRO A 73 9.53 13.78 5.02
CA PRO A 73 8.60 14.70 5.67
C PRO A 73 8.98 14.94 7.13
N GLN A 74 8.98 16.21 7.53
CA GLN A 74 9.18 16.66 8.90
C GLN A 74 7.83 16.80 9.61
N PRO A 75 7.80 16.85 10.96
CA PRO A 75 6.55 16.96 11.71
C PRO A 75 5.61 18.07 11.23
N GLU A 76 6.15 19.24 10.88
CA GLU A 76 5.33 20.40 10.51
C GLU A 76 5.03 20.50 9.01
N ASP A 77 5.60 19.61 8.19
CA ASP A 77 5.20 19.51 6.80
C ASP A 77 3.77 18.97 6.69
N TYR A 78 3.00 19.54 5.77
CA TYR A 78 1.70 19.02 5.42
C TYR A 78 1.69 18.56 3.96
N ILE A 79 0.77 17.64 3.67
CA ILE A 79 0.34 17.30 2.33
C ILE A 79 -1.08 17.80 2.12
N GLU A 80 -1.40 18.29 0.93
CA GLU A 80 -2.77 18.63 0.56
C GLU A 80 -3.51 17.39 0.09
N VAL A 81 -4.78 17.27 0.49
CA VAL A 81 -5.70 16.21 0.08
C VAL A 81 -6.74 16.82 -0.84
N GLY A 82 -6.99 16.19 -1.97
CA GLY A 82 -7.93 16.66 -2.97
C GLY A 82 -8.50 15.55 -3.85
N MET A 83 -9.30 15.97 -4.83
CA MET A 83 -9.78 15.11 -5.90
C MET A 83 -9.69 15.82 -7.24
N ILE A 84 -9.60 15.04 -8.31
CA ILE A 84 -9.57 15.50 -9.69
C ILE A 84 -10.92 15.19 -10.32
N ASP A 85 -11.57 16.21 -10.89
CA ASP A 85 -12.75 16.01 -11.72
C ASP A 85 -12.34 15.74 -13.17
N THR A 86 -12.33 14.47 -13.56
CA THR A 86 -11.95 14.04 -14.91
C THR A 86 -12.89 14.53 -15.99
N HIS A 87 -14.12 14.94 -15.66
CA HIS A 87 -15.10 15.48 -16.60
C HIS A 87 -15.00 17.01 -16.74
N GLN A 88 -14.27 17.69 -15.85
CA GLN A 88 -14.07 19.13 -15.88
C GLN A 88 -12.61 19.48 -16.17
N LYS A 89 -12.09 19.02 -17.31
CA LYS A 89 -10.69 19.27 -17.74
C LYS A 89 -9.66 18.91 -16.65
N ASN A 90 -9.89 17.84 -15.91
CA ASN A 90 -9.07 17.40 -14.78
C ASN A 90 -8.90 18.49 -13.69
N ALA A 91 -9.97 19.24 -13.37
CA ALA A 91 -9.91 20.28 -12.35
C ALA A 91 -9.57 19.69 -10.98
N TRP A 92 -8.58 20.29 -10.30
CA TRP A 92 -8.23 19.94 -8.93
C TRP A 92 -9.16 20.61 -7.92
N ILE A 93 -9.76 19.82 -7.04
CA ILE A 93 -10.67 20.28 -5.99
C ILE A 93 -10.02 19.98 -4.63
N PRO A 94 -9.61 21.00 -3.85
CA PRO A 94 -9.01 20.79 -2.54
C PRO A 94 -10.07 20.33 -1.53
N LEU A 95 -9.72 19.34 -0.71
CA LEU A 95 -10.58 18.78 0.33
C LEU A 95 -10.03 19.05 1.73
N GLY A 96 -8.71 19.04 1.91
CA GLY A 96 -8.11 19.26 3.23
C GLY A 96 -6.58 19.17 3.21
N ARG A 97 -6.00 19.00 4.39
CA ARG A 97 -4.56 18.81 4.60
C ARG A 97 -4.32 17.69 5.60
N SER A 98 -3.11 17.15 5.58
CA SER A 98 -2.64 16.20 6.59
C SER A 98 -1.20 16.47 6.99
N LYS A 99 -0.91 16.41 8.29
CA LYS A 99 0.44 16.33 8.87
C LYS A 99 0.87 14.88 9.18
N ALA A 100 0.03 13.91 8.87
CA ALA A 100 0.26 12.48 9.10
C ALA A 100 0.41 11.77 7.74
N TRP A 101 1.59 11.87 7.15
CA TRP A 101 1.85 11.33 5.81
C TRP A 101 3.30 10.86 5.64
N ASN A 102 3.50 10.00 4.64
CA ASN A 102 4.81 9.60 4.13
C ASN A 102 4.76 9.38 2.60
N TRP A 103 5.92 9.21 1.96
CA TRP A 103 6.04 9.11 0.51
C TRP A 103 5.45 7.83 -0.11
N GLN A 104 5.35 6.77 0.68
CA GLN A 104 5.00 5.43 0.22
C GLN A 104 3.49 5.19 0.32
N GLN A 105 2.93 5.47 1.48
CA GLN A 105 1.53 5.22 1.84
C GLN A 105 0.65 6.47 1.79
N GLY A 106 1.25 7.66 1.74
CA GLY A 106 0.52 8.92 1.92
C GLY A 106 -0.10 8.99 3.31
N CYS A 107 -1.36 9.44 3.38
CA CYS A 107 -2.14 9.56 4.62
C CYS A 107 -3.30 8.56 4.70
N MET A 108 -3.18 7.38 4.07
CA MET A 108 -4.27 6.38 3.94
C MET A 108 -5.56 6.92 3.31
N LEU A 109 -5.42 7.92 2.44
CA LEU A 109 -6.51 8.53 1.70
C LEU A 109 -7.28 7.47 0.90
N GLN A 110 -8.61 7.45 1.04
CA GLN A 110 -9.48 6.56 0.26
C GLN A 110 -10.93 7.03 0.28
N TRP A 111 -11.70 6.62 -0.73
CA TRP A 111 -13.16 6.69 -0.67
C TRP A 111 -13.69 5.70 0.35
N LEU A 112 -14.67 6.13 1.14
CA LEU A 112 -15.36 5.25 2.08
C LEU A 112 -16.16 4.21 1.27
N PRO A 113 -15.95 2.89 1.48
CA PRO A 113 -16.78 1.86 0.87
C PRO A 113 -18.26 2.08 1.20
N GLN A 114 -19.15 1.70 0.28
CA GLN A 114 -20.61 1.91 0.39
C GLN A 114 -21.08 3.37 0.51
N SER A 115 -20.19 4.36 0.36
CA SER A 115 -20.55 5.77 0.34
C SER A 115 -20.46 6.37 -1.07
N PRO A 116 -21.45 7.19 -1.50
CA PRO A 116 -21.36 7.90 -2.77
C PRO A 116 -20.51 9.17 -2.72
N SER A 117 -20.23 9.70 -1.52
CA SER A 117 -19.70 11.06 -1.36
C SER A 117 -18.62 11.21 -0.28
N LYS A 118 -18.42 10.19 0.58
CA LYS A 118 -17.50 10.32 1.70
C LYS A 118 -16.11 9.78 1.38
N VAL A 119 -15.12 10.53 1.80
CA VAL A 119 -13.70 10.16 1.76
C VAL A 119 -13.13 10.26 3.16
N LEU A 120 -12.00 9.59 3.39
CA LEU A 120 -11.32 9.64 4.68
C LEU A 120 -9.80 9.54 4.54
N TRP A 121 -9.10 10.12 5.51
CA TRP A 121 -7.64 10.12 5.58
C TRP A 121 -7.15 10.37 7.01
N ASN A 122 -5.92 9.95 7.29
CA ASN A 122 -5.25 10.22 8.55
C ASN A 122 -4.70 11.64 8.61
N ASP A 123 -4.74 12.27 9.77
CA ASP A 123 -4.13 13.56 10.05
C ASP A 123 -3.50 13.57 11.45
N ARG A 124 -2.71 14.59 11.78
CA ARG A 124 -2.21 14.88 13.12
C ARG A 124 -2.80 16.18 13.63
N VAL A 125 -3.66 16.08 14.64
CA VAL A 125 -4.27 17.24 15.32
C VAL A 125 -3.67 17.35 16.71
N SER A 126 -2.94 18.44 16.94
CA SER A 126 -2.17 18.63 18.17
C SER A 126 -1.23 17.44 18.42
N ASN A 127 -1.40 16.73 19.54
CA ASN A 127 -0.55 15.62 19.95
C ASN A 127 -1.17 14.24 19.67
N ARG A 128 -2.05 14.14 18.66
CA ARG A 128 -2.76 12.89 18.34
C ARG A 128 -2.87 12.67 16.83
N PHE A 129 -2.71 11.42 16.41
CA PHE A 129 -3.10 10.99 15.08
C PHE A 129 -4.61 10.70 15.07
N VAL A 130 -5.29 11.17 14.03
CA VAL A 130 -6.74 11.11 13.89
C VAL A 130 -7.11 10.62 12.50
N CYS A 131 -8.36 10.19 12.31
CA CYS A 131 -8.97 9.98 11.01
C CYS A 131 -9.99 11.11 10.76
N ARG A 132 -9.90 11.75 9.60
CA ARG A 132 -10.92 12.69 9.10
C ARG A 132 -11.83 11.93 8.14
N ILE A 133 -13.14 12.15 8.26
CA ILE A 133 -14.14 11.69 7.30
C ILE A 133 -14.87 12.92 6.79
N ARG A 134 -14.91 13.10 5.47
CA ARG A 134 -15.47 14.29 4.82
C ARG A 134 -16.42 13.91 3.69
N ASP A 135 -17.57 14.56 3.63
CA ASP A 135 -18.41 14.56 2.44
C ASP A 135 -17.87 15.57 1.42
N VAL A 136 -17.55 15.10 0.21
CA VAL A 136 -16.89 15.94 -0.80
C VAL A 136 -17.81 17.00 -1.43
N PHE A 137 -19.13 16.87 -1.29
CA PHE A 137 -20.09 17.78 -1.89
C PHE A 137 -20.62 18.81 -0.88
N THR A 138 -20.94 18.36 0.35
CA THR A 138 -21.43 19.27 1.40
C THR A 138 -20.30 19.94 2.16
N GLY A 139 -19.12 19.29 2.22
CA GLY A 139 -18.00 19.72 3.05
C GLY A 139 -18.15 19.35 4.52
N ASP A 140 -19.21 18.64 4.90
CA ASP A 140 -19.39 18.14 6.27
C ASP A 140 -18.24 17.22 6.65
N GLU A 141 -17.68 17.44 7.83
CA GLU A 141 -16.49 16.73 8.29
C GLU A 141 -16.65 16.28 9.75
N SER A 142 -16.17 15.06 10.02
CA SER A 142 -16.01 14.52 11.37
C SER A 142 -14.59 14.03 11.58
N VAL A 143 -14.11 14.13 12.82
CA VAL A 143 -12.76 13.71 13.22
C VAL A 143 -12.88 12.64 14.30
N ILE A 144 -12.23 11.49 14.09
CA ILE A 144 -12.17 10.38 15.03
C ILE A 144 -10.74 10.29 15.58
N ASP A 145 -10.59 10.16 16.89
CA ASP A 145 -9.30 10.12 17.60
C ASP A 145 -8.59 8.76 17.47
N CYS A 146 -8.39 8.31 16.22
CA CYS A 146 -7.73 7.07 15.85
C CYS A 146 -7.34 7.12 14.36
N PRO A 147 -6.05 6.93 13.99
CA PRO A 147 -5.68 6.75 12.60
C PRO A 147 -6.10 5.37 12.11
N ILE A 148 -6.45 5.26 10.84
CA ILE A 148 -6.88 4.01 10.20
C ILE A 148 -5.85 3.52 9.19
N TYR A 149 -5.88 2.23 8.86
CA TYR A 149 -5.03 1.65 7.83
C TYR A 149 -5.83 1.20 6.60
N HIS A 150 -6.83 0.34 6.81
CA HIS A 150 -7.70 -0.20 5.75
C HIS A 150 -9.15 -0.29 6.22
N VAL A 151 -10.09 0.01 5.33
CA VAL A 151 -11.52 0.11 5.67
C VAL A 151 -12.25 -1.15 5.24
N HIS A 152 -13.13 -1.64 6.10
CA HIS A 152 -13.95 -2.80 5.85
C HIS A 152 -14.86 -2.59 4.63
N PRO A 153 -15.13 -3.62 3.78
CA PRO A 153 -15.91 -3.47 2.55
C PRO A 153 -17.33 -2.90 2.71
N ASP A 154 -17.90 -2.98 3.91
CA ASP A 154 -19.22 -2.39 4.24
C ASP A 154 -19.16 -0.91 4.65
N GLY A 155 -17.96 -0.34 4.80
CA GLY A 155 -17.74 1.06 5.14
C GLY A 155 -17.99 1.42 6.62
N LYS A 156 -18.14 0.45 7.52
CA LYS A 156 -18.49 0.72 8.93
C LYS A 156 -17.35 0.53 9.91
N ALA A 157 -16.32 -0.20 9.54
CA ALA A 157 -15.18 -0.48 10.40
C ALA A 157 -13.85 -0.22 9.67
N ALA A 158 -12.79 0.01 10.42
CA ALA A 158 -11.43 0.08 9.90
C ALA A 158 -10.47 -0.68 10.81
N VAL A 159 -9.46 -1.32 10.22
CA VAL A 159 -8.30 -1.83 10.97
C VAL A 159 -7.31 -0.69 11.16
N CYS A 160 -6.79 -0.56 12.38
CA CYS A 160 -5.91 0.52 12.82
C CYS A 160 -4.55 -0.04 13.24
N LEU A 161 -3.49 0.72 12.94
CA LEU A 161 -2.10 0.42 13.32
C LEU A 161 -1.48 1.57 14.09
N ASP A 162 -0.42 1.26 14.84
CA ASP A 162 0.38 2.23 15.58
C ASP A 162 1.44 2.88 14.69
N TYR A 163 1.07 4.01 14.08
CA TYR A 163 1.98 4.78 13.22
C TYR A 163 3.19 5.37 13.95
N SER A 164 3.11 5.56 15.26
CA SER A 164 4.26 6.05 16.05
C SER A 164 5.30 4.93 16.21
N ARG A 165 4.84 3.70 16.48
CA ARG A 165 5.68 2.51 16.48
C ARG A 165 6.31 2.28 15.10
N ILE A 166 5.49 2.31 14.04
CA ILE A 166 6.00 2.15 12.66
C ILE A 166 7.06 3.23 12.38
N GLN A 167 6.82 4.49 12.74
CA GLN A 167 7.80 5.56 12.51
C GLN A 167 9.11 5.31 13.27
N SER A 168 9.03 4.80 14.50
CA SER A 168 10.21 4.55 15.34
C SER A 168 11.06 3.36 14.88
N VAL A 169 10.44 2.34 14.27
CA VAL A 169 11.13 1.11 13.84
C VAL A 169 11.46 1.13 12.34
N ARG A 170 10.52 1.61 11.52
CA ARG A 170 10.60 1.65 10.06
C ARG A 170 10.33 3.07 9.54
N LEU A 171 11.33 3.93 9.67
CA LEU A 171 11.30 5.29 9.11
C LEU A 171 10.89 5.27 7.63
N GLY A 172 10.06 6.24 7.22
CA GLY A 172 9.51 6.35 5.87
C GLY A 172 8.16 5.65 5.66
N TYR A 173 7.69 4.86 6.64
CA TYR A 173 6.38 4.18 6.59
C TYR A 173 5.43 4.58 7.74
N GLY A 174 5.94 5.24 8.79
CA GLY A 174 5.11 5.79 9.85
C GLY A 174 4.71 7.24 9.57
N TYR A 175 4.35 7.97 10.62
CA TYR A 175 4.06 9.40 10.59
C TYR A 175 4.97 10.17 11.54
N ALA A 176 5.54 11.28 11.04
CA ALA A 176 6.36 12.16 11.85
C ALA A 176 5.53 12.95 12.88
N GLY A 177 6.16 13.34 13.98
CA GLY A 177 5.64 14.34 14.92
C GLY A 177 5.09 13.83 16.24
N LEU A 178 4.96 12.51 16.43
CA LEU A 178 4.64 11.91 17.73
C LEU A 178 5.64 10.78 18.05
N PRO A 179 6.14 10.70 19.30
CA PRO A 179 7.04 9.61 19.70
C PRO A 179 6.26 8.31 19.91
N ASP A 180 6.93 7.16 19.72
CA ASP A 180 6.45 5.87 20.20
C ASP A 180 6.54 5.84 21.74
N PRO A 181 5.43 5.73 22.47
CA PRO A 181 5.45 5.69 23.94
C PRO A 181 6.14 4.43 24.50
N GLN A 182 6.32 3.40 23.69
CA GLN A 182 6.99 2.14 24.00
C GLN A 182 8.25 1.92 23.15
N GLN A 183 8.92 3.00 22.73
CA GLN A 183 10.08 2.95 21.83
C GLN A 183 11.18 1.99 22.29
N GLU A 184 11.45 1.93 23.59
CA GLU A 184 12.51 1.08 24.17
C GLU A 184 12.06 -0.37 24.41
N ILE A 185 10.78 -0.69 24.23
CA ILE A 185 10.25 -2.04 24.38
C ILE A 185 10.27 -2.73 23.00
N LEU A 186 10.98 -3.86 22.92
CA LEU A 186 11.16 -4.59 21.66
C LEU A 186 9.88 -5.31 21.22
N ARG A 187 9.11 -5.83 22.17
CA ARG A 187 7.81 -6.50 22.01
C ARG A 187 6.73 -5.79 22.84
N PRO A 188 6.21 -4.64 22.38
CA PRO A 188 5.27 -3.84 23.17
C PRO A 188 3.90 -4.52 23.35
N ASP A 189 3.33 -4.39 24.54
CA ASP A 189 2.02 -4.90 24.94
C ASP A 189 0.87 -3.88 24.76
N LYS A 190 1.18 -2.61 24.47
CA LYS A 190 0.18 -1.55 24.21
C LYS A 190 0.21 -1.03 22.77
N SER A 191 1.16 -1.46 21.96
CA SER A 191 1.10 -1.30 20.51
C SER A 191 0.24 -2.43 19.95
N CYS A 192 -1.03 -2.13 19.69
CA CYS A 192 -2.04 -3.12 19.36
C CYS A 192 -2.57 -2.95 17.93
N MET A 193 -3.04 -4.06 17.37
CA MET A 193 -4.05 -3.98 16.32
C MET A 193 -5.40 -3.66 16.95
N GLU A 194 -6.13 -2.74 16.33
CA GLU A 194 -7.46 -2.33 16.78
C GLU A 194 -8.44 -2.35 15.60
N ILE A 195 -9.71 -2.60 15.90
CA ILE A 195 -10.81 -2.26 15.00
C ILE A 195 -11.48 -0.98 15.51
N LEU A 196 -11.65 -0.03 14.59
CA LEU A 196 -12.42 1.19 14.81
C LEU A 196 -13.79 1.06 14.15
N ASP A 197 -14.86 1.27 14.91
CA ASP A 197 -16.20 1.54 14.37
C ASP A 197 -16.27 3.00 13.88
N LEU A 198 -16.40 3.19 12.57
CA LEU A 198 -16.44 4.50 11.92
C LEU A 198 -17.76 5.26 12.14
N THR A 199 -18.80 4.57 12.62
CA THR A 199 -20.10 5.17 12.94
C THR A 199 -20.13 5.72 14.36
N THR A 200 -19.56 4.98 15.32
CA THR A 200 -19.61 5.34 16.74
C THR A 200 -18.32 5.95 17.27
N GLY A 201 -17.20 5.79 16.56
CA GLY A 201 -15.86 6.15 17.02
C GLY A 201 -15.30 5.21 18.09
N ARG A 202 -15.99 4.09 18.38
CA ARG A 202 -15.54 3.11 19.39
C ARG A 202 -14.38 2.28 18.84
N ARG A 203 -13.32 2.16 19.64
CA ARG A 203 -12.18 1.28 19.38
C ARG A 203 -12.32 -0.04 20.15
N GLN A 204 -11.93 -1.12 19.51
CA GLN A 204 -11.76 -2.44 20.11
C GLN A 204 -10.32 -2.90 19.86
N GLY A 205 -9.54 -3.03 20.94
CA GLY A 205 -8.23 -3.69 20.87
C GLY A 205 -8.41 -5.18 20.59
N LEU A 206 -7.56 -5.71 19.71
CA LEU A 206 -7.56 -7.13 19.34
C LEU A 206 -6.43 -7.87 20.06
N PHE A 207 -5.20 -7.69 19.56
CA PHE A 207 -3.98 -8.29 20.08
C PHE A 207 -2.81 -7.32 19.90
N SER A 208 -1.83 -7.44 20.78
CA SER A 208 -0.62 -6.63 20.81
C SER A 208 0.49 -7.22 19.94
N VAL A 209 1.52 -6.41 19.66
CA VAL A 209 2.77 -6.91 19.08
C VAL A 209 3.38 -8.02 19.95
N ALA A 210 3.32 -7.88 21.28
CA ALA A 210 3.78 -8.91 22.21
C ALA A 210 3.03 -10.24 22.06
N ASP A 211 1.69 -10.21 21.91
CA ASP A 211 0.88 -11.42 21.76
C ASP A 211 1.32 -12.23 20.52
N ILE A 212 1.52 -11.55 19.38
CA ILE A 212 1.94 -12.21 18.14
C ILE A 212 3.42 -12.63 18.20
N ALA A 213 4.31 -11.79 18.73
CA ALA A 213 5.74 -12.11 18.85
C ALA A 213 5.99 -13.32 19.76
N ASN A 214 5.25 -13.44 20.87
CA ASN A 214 5.43 -14.52 21.83
C ASN A 214 4.58 -15.77 21.50
N GLY A 215 3.40 -15.59 20.91
CA GLY A 215 2.50 -16.70 20.55
C GLY A 215 2.93 -17.50 19.33
N TYR A 216 3.76 -16.90 18.47
CA TYR A 216 4.27 -17.53 17.25
C TYR A 216 5.80 -17.42 17.24
N PRO A 217 6.55 -18.41 17.73
CA PRO A 217 8.00 -18.40 17.63
C PRO A 217 8.44 -18.54 16.16
N TYR A 218 9.63 -18.01 15.85
CA TYR A 218 10.25 -18.09 14.52
C TYR A 218 11.71 -18.50 14.65
N GLN A 219 12.29 -18.95 13.53
CA GLN A 219 13.67 -19.41 13.49
C GLN A 219 14.64 -18.24 13.82
N ASP A 220 15.66 -18.52 14.63
CA ASP A 220 16.72 -17.58 15.02
C ASP A 220 16.26 -16.33 15.78
N ALA A 221 15.08 -16.40 16.42
CA ALA A 221 14.54 -15.37 17.29
C ALA A 221 15.50 -15.03 18.45
N VAL A 222 15.75 -13.74 18.67
CA VAL A 222 16.55 -13.24 19.80
C VAL A 222 15.77 -12.13 20.50
N GLU A 223 15.30 -12.43 21.71
CA GLU A 223 14.32 -11.60 22.42
C GLU A 223 14.83 -10.22 22.82
N ASP A 224 16.12 -10.11 23.11
CA ASP A 224 16.80 -8.88 23.51
C ASP A 224 17.38 -8.11 22.31
N ASP A 225 17.08 -8.54 21.08
CA ASP A 225 17.57 -7.91 19.85
C ASP A 225 16.48 -7.58 18.83
N ASP A 226 15.46 -8.44 18.70
CA ASP A 226 14.45 -8.29 17.66
C ASP A 226 13.38 -7.27 18.05
N LYS A 227 13.36 -6.13 17.37
CA LYS A 227 12.37 -5.05 17.57
C LYS A 227 11.18 -5.22 16.64
N HIS A 228 10.02 -5.53 17.21
CA HIS A 228 8.82 -5.94 16.48
C HIS A 228 7.84 -4.78 16.23
N TYR A 229 7.07 -4.89 15.14
CA TYR A 229 5.99 -3.96 14.80
C TYR A 229 4.99 -4.62 13.83
N PHE A 230 3.78 -4.04 13.76
CA PHE A 230 2.82 -4.36 12.71
C PHE A 230 2.91 -3.33 11.58
N ILE A 231 2.71 -3.79 10.35
CA ILE A 231 2.57 -2.93 9.18
C ILE A 231 1.65 -3.62 8.17
N HIS A 232 1.08 -2.86 7.25
CA HIS A 232 0.30 -3.35 6.12
C HIS A 232 -0.81 -4.33 6.49
N ALA A 233 -2.01 -3.79 6.70
CA ALA A 233 -3.23 -4.57 6.91
C ALA A 233 -4.20 -4.39 5.74
N GLN A 234 -5.01 -5.40 5.45
CA GLN A 234 -6.02 -5.36 4.39
C GLN A 234 -7.20 -6.28 4.72
N TRP A 235 -8.42 -5.74 4.67
CA TRP A 235 -9.63 -6.56 4.77
C TRP A 235 -9.79 -7.49 3.56
N SER A 236 -10.30 -8.69 3.82
CA SER A 236 -10.76 -9.60 2.77
C SER A 236 -11.89 -8.96 1.97
N PRO A 237 -12.11 -9.35 0.70
CA PRO A 237 -13.16 -8.77 -0.13
C PRO A 237 -14.58 -8.87 0.46
N ASP A 238 -14.83 -9.89 1.30
CA ASP A 238 -16.11 -10.07 2.00
C ASP A 238 -16.11 -9.54 3.44
N GLY A 239 -14.98 -9.00 3.91
CA GLY A 239 -14.84 -8.44 5.25
C GLY A 239 -14.80 -9.46 6.39
N SER A 240 -14.85 -10.75 6.10
CA SER A 240 -14.86 -11.80 7.13
C SER A 240 -13.54 -11.90 7.88
N ARG A 241 -12.44 -11.50 7.23
CA ARG A 241 -11.07 -11.58 7.76
C ARG A 241 -10.27 -10.36 7.36
N PHE A 242 -9.17 -10.11 8.04
CA PHE A 242 -8.16 -9.17 7.57
C PHE A 242 -6.78 -9.84 7.64
N LEU A 243 -5.93 -9.52 6.68
CA LEU A 243 -4.52 -9.87 6.73
C LEU A 243 -3.72 -8.76 7.41
N PHE A 244 -2.55 -9.10 7.90
CA PHE A 244 -1.55 -8.14 8.35
C PHE A 244 -0.12 -8.69 8.27
N LEU A 245 0.84 -7.78 8.14
CA LEU A 245 2.24 -8.11 8.34
C LEU A 245 2.68 -7.84 9.77
N HIS A 246 3.42 -8.80 10.32
CA HIS A 246 4.21 -8.62 11.51
C HIS A 246 5.68 -8.70 11.10
N CYS A 247 6.44 -7.65 11.42
CA CYS A 247 7.82 -7.50 11.02
C CYS A 247 8.72 -7.30 12.25
N TRP A 248 10.01 -7.59 12.08
CA TRP A 248 11.02 -7.27 13.08
C TRP A 248 12.37 -6.90 12.46
N SER A 249 13.10 -6.04 13.16
CA SER A 249 14.46 -5.62 12.81
C SER A 249 15.39 -5.89 13.97
N SER A 250 16.64 -6.25 13.69
CA SER A 250 17.68 -6.41 14.71
C SER A 250 18.21 -5.05 15.16
N ILE A 251 18.19 -4.77 16.47
CA ILE A 251 18.77 -3.52 17.00
C ILE A 251 20.30 -3.53 17.03
N SER A 252 20.92 -4.72 17.13
CA SER A 252 22.37 -4.92 17.04
C SER A 252 22.89 -5.03 15.60
N GLY A 253 21.99 -5.14 14.62
CA GLY A 253 22.33 -5.23 13.20
C GLY A 253 22.73 -6.64 12.74
N ARG A 254 22.22 -7.70 13.39
CA ARG A 254 22.44 -9.12 12.99
C ARG A 254 22.08 -9.38 11.53
N PHE A 255 21.11 -8.65 10.99
CA PHE A 255 20.73 -8.66 9.58
C PHE A 255 20.45 -7.22 9.12
N PRO A 256 20.71 -6.90 7.84
CA PRO A 256 20.67 -5.52 7.34
C PRO A 256 19.26 -4.95 7.21
N ASP A 257 18.26 -5.81 6.99
CA ASP A 257 16.88 -5.43 6.69
C ASP A 257 15.91 -5.79 7.85
N PHE A 258 14.64 -5.90 7.54
CA PHE A 258 13.60 -6.45 8.41
C PHE A 258 13.21 -7.83 7.91
N ASN A 259 12.74 -8.67 8.83
CA ASN A 259 12.06 -9.90 8.49
C ASN A 259 10.55 -9.67 8.57
N THR A 260 9.80 -10.44 7.78
CA THR A 260 8.36 -10.32 7.65
C THR A 260 7.72 -11.68 7.74
N ARG A 261 6.56 -11.73 8.39
CA ARG A 261 5.61 -12.83 8.28
C ARG A 261 4.21 -12.26 8.10
N MET A 262 3.37 -13.01 7.40
CA MET A 262 2.00 -12.62 7.11
C MET A 262 1.03 -13.48 7.92
N PHE A 263 0.05 -12.82 8.51
CA PHE A 263 -1.06 -13.46 9.19
C PHE A 263 -2.40 -13.04 8.61
N THR A 264 -3.43 -13.81 8.91
CA THR A 264 -4.83 -13.38 8.86
C THR A 264 -5.47 -13.56 10.23
N ALA A 265 -6.52 -12.80 10.49
CA ALA A 265 -7.39 -12.97 11.65
C ALA A 265 -8.85 -12.79 11.22
N SER A 266 -9.79 -13.36 11.98
CA SER A 266 -11.21 -13.04 11.82
C SER A 266 -11.50 -11.58 12.19
N ALA A 267 -12.62 -11.04 11.71
CA ALA A 267 -12.99 -9.64 11.93
C ALA A 267 -13.04 -9.21 13.41
N ASP A 268 -13.21 -10.15 14.34
CA ASP A 268 -13.20 -9.94 15.79
C ASP A 268 -11.81 -10.08 16.44
N GLY A 269 -10.77 -10.33 15.65
CA GLY A 269 -9.38 -10.53 16.09
C GLY A 269 -9.05 -11.96 16.55
N GLY A 270 -10.00 -12.90 16.45
CA GLY A 270 -9.77 -14.32 16.73
C GLY A 270 -9.13 -15.06 15.55
N ASP A 271 -9.20 -16.40 15.61
CA ASP A 271 -8.79 -17.35 14.56
C ASP A 271 -7.58 -16.87 13.74
N ILE A 272 -6.48 -16.60 14.44
CA ILE A 272 -5.27 -16.04 13.86
C ILE A 272 -4.51 -17.18 13.17
N ARG A 273 -4.21 -16.98 11.88
CA ARG A 273 -3.53 -17.96 11.04
C ARG A 273 -2.25 -17.38 10.49
N LEU A 274 -1.15 -18.12 10.64
CA LEU A 274 0.08 -17.82 9.93
C LEU A 274 -0.11 -18.24 8.46
N VAL A 275 -0.08 -17.28 7.54
CA VAL A 275 -0.17 -17.55 6.10
C VAL A 275 1.18 -17.99 5.57
N THR A 276 2.25 -17.27 5.93
CA THR A 276 3.62 -17.60 5.56
C THR A 276 4.61 -16.77 6.38
N ASP A 277 5.70 -17.42 6.80
CA ASP A 277 6.90 -16.84 7.41
C ASP A 277 8.14 -17.03 6.53
N LYS A 278 7.95 -17.49 5.29
CA LYS A 278 9.03 -17.63 4.31
C LYS A 278 9.59 -16.24 3.95
N PRO A 279 10.88 -16.14 3.59
CA PRO A 279 11.51 -14.86 3.30
C PRO A 279 10.93 -14.17 2.06
N LEU A 280 11.20 -12.86 1.94
CA LEU A 280 10.90 -12.00 0.78
C LEU A 280 9.39 -11.84 0.48
N ILE A 281 8.57 -11.70 1.51
CA ILE A 281 7.16 -11.28 1.36
C ILE A 281 7.14 -9.77 1.08
N SER A 282 6.76 -9.38 -0.15
CA SER A 282 6.66 -7.97 -0.54
C SER A 282 5.21 -7.54 -0.72
N HIS A 283 4.67 -7.73 -1.94
CA HIS A 283 3.40 -7.16 -2.36
C HIS A 283 2.31 -8.22 -2.37
N PHE A 284 1.13 -7.88 -1.89
CA PHE A 284 0.03 -8.82 -1.79
C PHE A 284 -1.32 -8.16 -2.10
N VAL A 285 -2.28 -9.00 -2.43
CA VAL A 285 -3.71 -8.64 -2.51
C VAL A 285 -4.55 -9.90 -2.30
N TRP A 286 -5.72 -9.76 -1.71
CA TRP A 286 -6.72 -10.82 -1.76
C TRP A 286 -7.17 -11.07 -3.22
N HIS A 287 -7.05 -12.31 -3.68
CA HIS A 287 -7.64 -12.76 -4.95
C HIS A 287 -9.11 -13.15 -4.77
N SER A 288 -9.42 -13.73 -3.63
CA SER A 288 -10.78 -14.09 -3.19
C SER A 288 -10.87 -13.97 -1.67
N PRO A 289 -12.04 -14.11 -1.04
CA PRO A 289 -12.15 -14.17 0.42
C PRO A 289 -11.33 -15.27 1.12
N ARG A 290 -10.79 -16.23 0.37
CA ARG A 290 -10.03 -17.37 0.92
C ARG A 290 -8.65 -17.55 0.30
N THR A 291 -8.25 -16.65 -0.59
CA THR A 291 -7.00 -16.80 -1.35
C THR A 291 -6.29 -15.47 -1.45
N ILE A 292 -5.01 -15.47 -1.11
CA ILE A 292 -4.13 -14.29 -1.14
C ILE A 292 -3.09 -14.53 -2.24
N CYS A 293 -2.93 -13.55 -3.14
CA CYS A 293 -1.82 -13.53 -4.08
C CYS A 293 -0.69 -12.71 -3.47
N ILE A 294 0.48 -13.31 -3.31
CA ILE A 294 1.67 -12.71 -2.71
C ILE A 294 2.81 -12.81 -3.72
N TRP A 295 3.50 -11.70 -4.00
CA TRP A 295 4.81 -11.78 -4.62
C TRP A 295 5.85 -12.17 -3.56
N ARG A 296 6.57 -13.27 -3.81
CA ARG A 296 7.74 -13.65 -3.02
C ARG A 296 8.80 -14.35 -3.84
N GLU A 297 10.05 -14.05 -3.51
CA GLU A 297 11.28 -14.67 -4.05
C GLU A 297 11.48 -14.45 -5.55
N ASP A 298 10.63 -15.06 -6.38
CA ASP A 298 10.80 -15.15 -7.83
C ASP A 298 9.49 -15.06 -8.62
N GLY A 299 8.38 -14.78 -7.95
CA GLY A 299 7.09 -14.69 -8.62
C GLY A 299 5.89 -14.48 -7.72
N PHE A 300 4.74 -14.38 -8.38
CA PHE A 300 3.43 -14.31 -7.76
C PHE A 300 2.96 -15.71 -7.40
N LYS A 301 2.53 -15.88 -6.14
CA LYS A 301 2.12 -17.16 -5.58
C LYS A 301 0.77 -17.01 -4.86
N MET A 302 -0.08 -18.02 -5.01
CA MET A 302 -1.37 -18.09 -4.33
C MET A 302 -1.22 -18.88 -3.03
N PHE A 303 -1.79 -18.34 -1.97
CA PHE A 303 -1.89 -18.94 -0.65
C PHE A 303 -3.36 -19.09 -0.28
N ALA A 304 -3.74 -20.27 0.22
CA ALA A 304 -5.02 -20.43 0.88
C ALA A 304 -4.97 -19.80 2.27
N ASP A 305 -6.00 -19.07 2.64
CA ASP A 305 -6.19 -18.61 4.01
C ASP A 305 -6.81 -19.73 4.86
N ASP A 306 -6.03 -20.78 5.10
CA ASP A 306 -6.41 -21.97 5.88
C ASP A 306 -5.34 -22.39 6.90
N GLY A 307 -4.25 -21.63 7.01
CA GLY A 307 -3.13 -21.91 7.91
C GLY A 307 -2.20 -23.04 7.45
N SER A 308 -2.39 -23.59 6.24
CA SER A 308 -1.55 -24.68 5.72
C SER A 308 -0.16 -24.22 5.30
N GLY A 309 0.01 -22.93 4.97
CA GLY A 309 1.26 -22.39 4.41
C GLY A 309 1.60 -22.90 3.01
N VAL A 310 0.67 -23.59 2.35
CA VAL A 310 0.86 -24.13 1.00
C VAL A 310 0.78 -22.98 0.00
N GLU A 311 1.81 -22.88 -0.84
CA GLU A 311 1.90 -21.90 -1.91
C GLU A 311 1.84 -22.58 -3.29
N THR A 312 1.19 -21.93 -4.25
CA THR A 312 1.24 -22.32 -5.66
C THR A 312 1.73 -21.15 -6.49
N THR A 313 2.86 -21.31 -7.18
CA THR A 313 3.35 -20.28 -8.11
C THR A 313 2.40 -20.15 -9.29
N VAL A 314 1.86 -18.96 -9.51
CA VAL A 314 1.01 -18.66 -10.66
C VAL A 314 1.79 -18.02 -11.80
N TYR A 315 2.81 -17.21 -11.50
CA TYR A 315 3.63 -16.57 -12.52
C TYR A 315 5.00 -16.22 -11.98
N HIS A 316 6.06 -16.74 -12.62
CA HIS A 316 7.43 -16.30 -12.35
C HIS A 316 7.65 -14.93 -13.00
N ALA A 317 7.99 -13.94 -12.18
CA ALA A 317 8.21 -12.56 -12.60
C ALA A 317 8.99 -11.77 -11.54
N PRO A 318 9.70 -10.70 -11.93
CA PRO A 318 10.25 -9.75 -10.97
C PRO A 318 9.17 -9.13 -10.07
N ASN A 319 9.60 -8.57 -8.94
CA ASN A 319 8.69 -7.97 -7.99
C ASN A 319 7.95 -6.76 -8.57
N GLY A 320 6.68 -6.65 -8.20
CA GLY A 320 5.77 -5.59 -8.56
C GLY A 320 4.45 -5.70 -7.79
N HIS A 321 3.66 -4.64 -7.89
CA HIS A 321 2.39 -4.45 -7.22
C HIS A 321 1.28 -5.00 -8.10
N GLN A 322 0.48 -5.92 -7.56
CA GLN A 322 -0.56 -6.63 -8.28
C GLN A 322 -1.97 -6.29 -7.81
N SER A 323 -2.91 -6.37 -8.75
CA SER A 323 -4.35 -6.37 -8.50
C SER A 323 -5.04 -7.27 -9.52
N PHE A 324 -6.34 -7.49 -9.36
CA PHE A 324 -7.12 -8.33 -10.27
C PHE A 324 -8.26 -7.53 -10.90
N LEU A 325 -8.44 -7.71 -12.21
CA LEU A 325 -9.62 -7.20 -12.91
C LEU A 325 -10.89 -7.89 -12.39
N PRO A 326 -12.08 -7.27 -12.57
CA PRO A 326 -13.34 -7.93 -12.28
C PRO A 326 -13.41 -9.34 -12.90
N GLY A 327 -13.80 -10.33 -12.10
CA GLY A 327 -13.81 -11.75 -12.48
C GLY A 327 -12.54 -12.53 -12.10
N GLY A 328 -11.44 -11.86 -11.75
CA GLY A 328 -10.28 -12.49 -11.12
C GLY A 328 -9.41 -13.37 -12.04
N GLU A 329 -9.68 -13.41 -13.34
CA GLU A 329 -8.89 -14.18 -14.32
C GLU A 329 -7.67 -13.42 -14.86
N TRP A 330 -7.71 -12.10 -14.85
CA TRP A 330 -6.62 -11.23 -15.29
C TRP A 330 -6.02 -10.50 -14.10
N MET A 331 -4.73 -10.73 -13.88
CA MET A 331 -3.90 -9.97 -12.96
C MET A 331 -3.32 -8.77 -13.69
N ILE A 332 -3.44 -7.57 -13.12
CA ILE A 332 -2.64 -6.41 -13.49
C ILE A 332 -1.46 -6.33 -12.55
N ALA A 333 -0.26 -6.16 -13.07
CA ALA A 333 0.94 -5.97 -12.26
C ALA A 333 1.91 -4.99 -12.94
N ASP A 334 2.76 -4.37 -12.12
CA ASP A 334 3.92 -3.63 -12.57
C ASP A 334 5.23 -4.42 -12.30
N SER A 335 6.36 -3.74 -12.44
CA SER A 335 7.66 -4.20 -11.95
C SER A 335 8.42 -3.02 -11.35
N TYR A 336 9.37 -3.27 -10.47
CA TYR A 336 10.44 -2.31 -10.23
C TYR A 336 11.23 -2.02 -11.52
N ALA A 337 12.04 -0.96 -11.51
CA ALA A 337 12.79 -0.55 -12.68
C ALA A 337 13.75 -1.66 -13.13
N ASP A 338 13.66 -2.03 -14.40
CA ASP A 338 14.57 -2.97 -15.03
C ASP A 338 15.98 -2.34 -15.21
N PRO A 339 17.00 -3.12 -15.61
CA PRO A 339 18.35 -2.60 -15.82
C PRO A 339 18.43 -1.52 -16.92
N THR A 340 17.37 -1.32 -17.70
CA THR A 340 17.26 -0.23 -18.70
C THR A 340 16.57 1.01 -18.15
N GLY A 341 16.17 1.02 -16.87
CA GLY A 341 15.54 2.14 -16.18
C GLY A 341 14.03 2.22 -16.33
N PHE A 342 13.35 1.13 -16.68
CA PHE A 342 11.89 1.13 -16.91
C PHE A 342 11.13 0.20 -15.98
N GLN A 343 10.08 0.73 -15.36
CA GLN A 343 9.01 -0.07 -14.74
C GLN A 343 8.10 -0.60 -15.86
N ASN A 344 7.75 -1.89 -15.81
CA ASN A 344 6.96 -2.54 -16.85
C ASN A 344 5.56 -2.84 -16.34
N LEU A 345 4.53 -2.33 -17.02
CA LEU A 345 3.12 -2.54 -16.70
C LEU A 345 2.53 -3.59 -17.65
N TYR A 346 1.90 -4.64 -17.11
CA TYR A 346 1.41 -5.77 -17.89
C TYR A 346 0.19 -6.45 -17.27
N LEU A 347 -0.62 -7.06 -18.12
CA LEU A 347 -1.67 -8.00 -17.72
C LEU A 347 -1.15 -9.43 -17.83
N TYR A 348 -1.56 -10.29 -16.90
CA TYR A 348 -1.29 -11.72 -16.91
C TYR A 348 -2.61 -12.49 -16.74
N ASN A 349 -2.93 -13.38 -17.69
CA ASN A 349 -4.09 -14.24 -17.59
C ASN A 349 -3.75 -15.53 -16.83
N LEU A 350 -4.39 -15.76 -15.68
CA LEU A 350 -4.11 -16.93 -14.83
C LEU A 350 -4.49 -18.27 -15.47
N ARG A 351 -5.40 -18.28 -16.46
CA ARG A 351 -5.86 -19.50 -17.14
C ARG A 351 -4.99 -19.85 -18.34
N THR A 352 -4.64 -18.87 -19.17
CA THR A 352 -3.94 -19.09 -20.44
C THR A 352 -2.43 -18.84 -20.34
N ALA A 353 -1.95 -18.36 -19.19
CA ALA A 353 -0.58 -17.88 -18.98
C ALA A 353 -0.15 -16.78 -19.97
N GLN A 354 -1.11 -16.09 -20.57
CA GLN A 354 -0.83 -15.00 -21.51
C GLN A 354 -0.37 -13.77 -20.76
N VAL A 355 0.79 -13.24 -21.16
CA VAL A 355 1.29 -11.92 -20.76
C VAL A 355 0.98 -10.92 -21.85
N MET A 356 0.33 -9.81 -21.48
CA MET A 356 0.04 -8.68 -22.35
C MET A 356 0.73 -7.43 -21.77
N PRO A 357 1.87 -7.01 -22.33
CA PRO A 357 2.51 -5.75 -21.96
C PRO A 357 1.61 -4.58 -22.35
N ILE A 358 1.40 -3.62 -21.45
CA ILE A 358 0.51 -2.50 -21.70
C ILE A 358 1.15 -1.13 -21.44
N GLY A 359 2.30 -1.06 -20.77
CA GLY A 359 3.05 0.19 -20.62
C GLY A 359 4.48 -0.01 -20.14
N ARG A 360 5.34 0.97 -20.42
CA ARG A 360 6.71 1.05 -19.90
C ARG A 360 6.98 2.48 -19.47
N TYR A 361 7.37 2.65 -18.21
CA TYR A 361 7.50 3.96 -17.58
C TYR A 361 8.92 4.14 -17.07
N PHE A 362 9.60 5.14 -17.60
CA PHE A 362 10.97 5.48 -17.18
C PHE A 362 10.98 5.97 -15.73
N LEU A 363 11.88 5.39 -14.93
CA LEU A 363 12.18 5.80 -13.56
C LEU A 363 13.63 6.32 -13.51
N PRO A 364 13.85 7.62 -13.27
CA PRO A 364 15.19 8.18 -13.04
C PRO A 364 15.93 7.45 -11.90
N ALA A 365 17.25 7.30 -12.05
CA ALA A 365 18.06 6.52 -11.10
C ALA A 365 18.18 7.16 -9.69
N ASP A 366 17.89 8.44 -9.56
CA ASP A 366 17.80 9.18 -8.30
C ASP A 366 16.45 9.01 -7.59
N CYS A 367 15.42 8.54 -8.29
CA CYS A 367 14.11 8.18 -7.73
C CYS A 367 14.17 6.78 -7.08
N ARG A 368 14.86 6.68 -5.95
CA ARG A 368 15.07 5.43 -5.21
C ARG A 368 14.83 5.60 -3.71
N GLY A 369 14.88 4.49 -2.98
CA GLY A 369 14.69 4.46 -1.52
C GLY A 369 13.34 5.01 -1.08
N GLU A 370 13.33 5.91 -0.09
CA GLU A 370 12.11 6.57 0.36
C GLU A 370 11.42 7.40 -0.74
N PHE A 371 12.19 7.95 -1.68
CA PHE A 371 11.68 8.90 -2.68
C PHE A 371 11.24 8.25 -3.99
N ARG A 372 11.39 6.92 -4.09
CA ARG A 372 10.96 6.16 -5.26
C ARG A 372 9.49 6.40 -5.59
N CYS A 373 9.18 6.32 -6.87
CA CYS A 373 7.82 6.39 -7.38
C CYS A 373 7.43 5.00 -7.91
N ASP A 374 6.68 4.27 -7.10
CA ASP A 374 6.10 2.98 -7.50
C ASP A 374 4.85 3.24 -8.34
N LEU A 375 4.65 2.50 -9.46
CA LEU A 375 3.51 2.78 -10.34
C LEU A 375 2.18 2.55 -9.64
N HIS A 376 2.12 1.53 -8.77
CA HIS A 376 0.94 1.17 -7.99
C HIS A 376 -0.32 1.13 -8.87
N PRO A 377 -0.40 0.20 -9.84
CA PRO A 377 -1.50 0.15 -10.78
C PRO A 377 -2.83 -0.08 -10.07
N ARG A 378 -3.61 1.00 -9.94
CA ARG A 378 -4.91 1.01 -9.27
C ARG A 378 -6.02 0.93 -10.30
N LEU A 379 -6.85 -0.10 -10.17
CA LEU A 379 -8.07 -0.21 -10.97
C LEU A 379 -9.12 0.79 -10.46
N THR A 380 -9.72 1.50 -11.40
CA THR A 380 -11.01 2.16 -11.20
C THR A 380 -12.08 1.14 -10.83
N ARG A 381 -13.18 1.57 -10.20
CA ARG A 381 -14.23 0.66 -9.69
C ARG A 381 -14.91 -0.12 -10.81
N SER A 382 -15.05 0.48 -11.99
CA SER A 382 -15.55 -0.22 -13.19
C SER A 382 -14.58 -1.27 -13.75
N GLY A 383 -13.31 -1.24 -13.34
CA GLY A 383 -12.27 -2.11 -13.85
C GLY A 383 -11.82 -1.79 -15.28
N ARG A 384 -12.18 -0.61 -15.81
CA ARG A 384 -11.92 -0.22 -17.21
C ARG A 384 -10.68 0.64 -17.40
N THR A 385 -10.26 1.32 -16.34
CA THR A 385 -9.13 2.25 -16.39
C THR A 385 -8.19 1.99 -15.22
N LEU A 386 -6.89 2.15 -15.47
CA LEU A 386 -5.84 2.15 -14.45
C LEU A 386 -5.42 3.57 -14.12
N LEU A 387 -5.10 3.80 -12.85
CA LEU A 387 -4.49 5.00 -12.31
C LEU A 387 -3.07 4.65 -11.86
N LEU A 388 -2.09 5.45 -12.28
CA LEU A 388 -0.67 5.22 -11.98
C LEU A 388 -0.06 6.47 -11.36
N ASP A 389 0.83 6.28 -10.40
CA ASP A 389 1.75 7.33 -9.94
C ASP A 389 3.04 7.19 -10.77
N THR A 390 3.53 8.27 -11.39
CA THR A 390 4.74 8.17 -12.21
C THR A 390 5.50 9.48 -12.26
N VAL A 391 6.83 9.37 -12.40
CA VAL A 391 7.73 10.47 -12.74
C VAL A 391 8.07 10.50 -14.23
N HIS A 392 7.53 9.55 -15.00
CA HIS A 392 7.71 9.47 -16.44
C HIS A 392 7.25 10.76 -17.12
N GLY A 393 8.07 11.28 -18.04
CA GLY A 393 7.82 12.55 -18.71
C GLY A 393 8.51 13.76 -18.06
N GLY A 394 9.17 13.59 -16.90
CA GLY A 394 10.07 14.58 -16.33
C GLY A 394 9.40 15.79 -15.68
N LEU A 395 8.15 15.65 -15.22
CA LEU A 395 7.37 16.69 -14.55
C LEU A 395 7.28 16.48 -13.02
N GLY A 396 8.23 15.74 -12.45
CA GLY A 396 8.14 15.22 -11.09
C GLY A 396 7.07 14.13 -10.96
N ARG A 397 6.76 13.73 -9.73
CA ARG A 397 5.70 12.74 -9.45
C ARG A 397 4.33 13.29 -9.88
N GLN A 398 3.66 12.61 -10.80
CA GLN A 398 2.33 12.96 -11.34
C GLN A 398 1.45 11.71 -11.44
N MET A 399 0.16 11.92 -11.65
CA MET A 399 -0.78 10.83 -11.90
C MET A 399 -1.23 10.79 -13.36
N VAL A 400 -1.33 9.57 -13.88
CA VAL A 400 -1.81 9.29 -15.24
C VAL A 400 -2.91 8.22 -15.23
N MET A 401 -3.76 8.25 -16.25
CA MET A 401 -4.77 7.22 -16.53
C MET A 401 -4.39 6.39 -17.75
N VAL A 402 -4.70 5.09 -17.73
CA VAL A 402 -4.54 4.17 -18.87
C VAL A 402 -5.83 3.38 -19.05
N ASP A 403 -6.51 3.56 -20.18
CA ASP A 403 -7.74 2.83 -20.48
C ASP A 403 -7.42 1.42 -20.98
N LEU A 404 -8.05 0.42 -20.37
CA LEU A 404 -7.86 -0.99 -20.69
C LEU A 404 -8.69 -1.37 -21.93
N PRO A 405 -8.22 -2.34 -22.75
CA PRO A 405 -9.00 -2.93 -23.83
C PRO A 405 -10.02 -3.90 -23.22
N VAL A 406 -11.17 -3.39 -22.81
CA VAL A 406 -12.29 -4.16 -22.22
C VAL A 406 -13.36 -4.52 -23.23
#